data_AF-Q0CS66-F1
#
_entry.id   AF-Q0CS66-F1
#
_cell.length_a   1.000
_cell.length_b   1.000
_cell.length_c   1.000
_cell.angle_alpha   90.00
_cell.angle_beta   90.00
_cell.angle_gamma   90.00
#
_symmetry.space_group_name_H-M   'P 1'
#
loop_
_entity.id
_entity.type
_entity.pdbx_description
1 polymer ?
#
loop_
_entity_poly.entity_id
_entity_poly.type
_entity_poly.pdbx_seq_one_letter_code
_entity_poly.pdbx_strand_id
1 'polypeptide(L)'
;MYGPGTKFEKAMFYTRGPKEKQLLVNLASTTDKAVHARKRRIISHALSEASIRSYEVTILDKIQLFCKQLSDASTFGGPYKNMSRWFSYLTYDIMGQLTFSQSYDMLTKDDHHFIQPLIDSYQHSQLGTEPKLDQWGLAPLLLLRIMAENKKFRRYVDDQVNHRIALEKAGQGPPDIFKLLLEHKDKETGESMGFKELSDEAVVLIIAGRRFFSPCVNGSKRFTLNSQ
;
A
#
# COMPACT_ATOMS: atom_id res chain seq x y z
N MET A 1 9.67 18.73 10.19
CA MET A 1 8.45 19.42 10.68
C MET A 1 7.55 18.53 11.55
N TYR A 2 7.63 17.19 11.53
CA TYR A 2 6.98 16.32 12.52
C TYR A 2 8.05 15.40 13.14
N GLY A 3 8.22 15.45 14.45
CA GLY A 3 9.22 14.66 15.19
C GLY A 3 8.75 14.32 16.61
N PRO A 4 9.35 13.32 17.28
CA PRO A 4 8.96 12.95 18.64
C PRO A 4 9.14 14.16 19.59
N GLY A 5 8.06 14.59 20.26
CA GLY A 5 8.08 15.71 21.21
C GLY A 5 7.42 17.02 20.72
N THR A 6 7.05 17.14 19.44
CA THR A 6 6.41 18.37 18.94
C THR A 6 4.89 18.41 19.21
N LYS A 7 4.37 19.55 19.69
CA LYS A 7 2.93 19.75 19.98
C LYS A 7 2.04 19.77 18.73
N PHE A 8 2.58 19.99 17.54
CA PHE A 8 1.81 20.06 16.30
C PHE A 8 1.13 18.72 15.94
N GLU A 9 -0.20 18.73 15.83
CA GLU A 9 -1.00 17.65 15.24
C GLU A 9 -0.92 17.69 13.71
N LYS A 10 -1.09 16.54 13.06
CA LYS A 10 -1.16 16.49 11.59
C LYS A 10 -2.34 17.36 11.12
N ALA A 11 -2.10 18.19 10.10
CA ALA A 11 -3.11 19.06 9.52
C ALA A 11 -4.35 18.27 9.05
N MET A 12 -5.53 18.92 9.06
CA MET A 12 -6.83 18.36 8.66
C MET A 12 -6.85 17.63 7.30
N PHE A 13 -5.89 17.96 6.44
CA PHE A 13 -5.64 17.26 5.18
C PHE A 13 -5.30 15.76 5.38
N TYR A 14 -4.55 15.40 6.42
CA TYR A 14 -4.20 14.01 6.74
C TYR A 14 -5.38 13.20 7.25
N THR A 15 -6.31 13.85 7.94
CA THR A 15 -7.56 13.25 8.38
C THR A 15 -8.50 12.94 7.22
N ARG A 16 -8.20 13.35 5.98
CA ARG A 16 -9.04 13.04 4.80
C ARG A 16 -10.52 13.42 5.01
N GLY A 17 -10.73 14.55 5.69
CA GLY A 17 -12.06 15.07 6.04
C GLY A 17 -12.38 15.05 7.55
N PRO A 18 -13.56 15.57 7.93
CA PRO A 18 -14.00 15.62 9.33
C PRO A 18 -14.09 14.21 9.95
N LYS A 19 -13.86 14.08 11.26
CA LYS A 19 -13.84 12.77 11.98
C LYS A 19 -15.06 11.89 11.67
N GLU A 20 -16.23 12.48 11.48
CA GLU A 20 -17.48 11.76 11.14
C GLU A 20 -17.50 11.20 9.71
N LYS A 21 -16.73 11.79 8.79
CA LYS A 21 -16.59 11.34 7.38
C LYS A 21 -15.28 10.59 7.14
N GLN A 22 -14.47 10.37 8.17
CA GLN A 22 -13.24 9.59 8.07
C GLN A 22 -13.56 8.12 7.77
N LEU A 23 -13.43 7.78 6.50
CA LEU A 23 -13.64 6.41 6.05
C LEU A 23 -12.52 5.47 6.50
N LEU A 24 -11.31 5.98 6.84
CA LEU A 24 -10.17 5.18 7.29
C LEU A 24 -9.37 5.81 8.43
N VAL A 25 -9.05 5.00 9.43
CA VAL A 25 -8.12 5.36 10.51
C VAL A 25 -6.94 4.38 10.47
N ASN A 26 -5.95 4.68 9.62
CA ASN A 26 -4.72 3.92 9.51
C ASN A 26 -3.51 4.73 9.99
N LEU A 27 -2.31 4.12 10.04
CA LEU A 27 -1.09 4.80 10.46
C LEU A 27 -0.87 6.15 9.72
N ALA A 28 -1.23 6.21 8.44
CA ALA A 28 -1.05 7.41 7.62
C ALA A 28 -2.07 8.52 7.96
N SER A 29 -3.33 8.18 8.19
CA SER A 29 -4.43 9.14 8.39
C SER A 29 -4.73 9.50 9.84
N THR A 30 -4.29 8.68 10.81
CA THR A 30 -4.58 8.95 12.22
C THR A 30 -3.90 10.23 12.72
N THR A 31 -4.68 11.09 13.37
CA THR A 31 -4.22 12.30 14.07
C THR A 31 -3.92 12.06 15.54
N ASP A 32 -4.53 11.03 16.13
CA ASP A 32 -4.28 10.67 17.52
C ASP A 32 -2.85 10.16 17.67
N LYS A 33 -2.05 10.86 18.49
CA LYS A 33 -0.64 10.54 18.71
C LYS A 33 -0.43 9.19 19.39
N ALA A 34 -1.32 8.78 20.29
CA ALA A 34 -1.23 7.49 20.97
C ALA A 34 -1.48 6.35 19.98
N VAL A 35 -2.56 6.45 19.20
CA VAL A 35 -2.88 5.47 18.14
C VAL A 35 -1.78 5.42 17.09
N HIS A 36 -1.26 6.58 16.66
CA HIS A 36 -0.14 6.63 15.72
C HIS A 36 1.12 5.99 16.30
N ALA A 37 1.44 6.25 17.57
CA ALA A 37 2.62 5.68 18.22
C ALA A 37 2.50 4.15 18.35
N ARG A 38 1.32 3.64 18.72
CA ARG A 38 1.02 2.21 18.76
C ARG A 38 1.25 1.55 17.39
N LYS A 39 0.54 2.03 16.37
CA LYS A 39 0.64 1.50 14.99
C LYS A 39 2.06 1.58 14.44
N ARG A 40 2.74 2.70 14.68
CA ARG A 40 4.14 2.88 14.26
C ARG A 40 5.05 1.87 14.92
N ARG A 41 4.88 1.57 16.21
CA ARG A 41 5.73 0.60 16.93
C ARG A 41 5.60 -0.80 16.32
N ILE A 42 4.40 -1.22 15.95
CA ILE A 42 4.15 -2.52 15.31
C ILE A 42 4.82 -2.58 13.93
N ILE A 43 4.53 -1.60 13.07
CA ILE A 43 5.10 -1.55 11.71
C ILE A 43 6.63 -1.39 11.76
N SER A 44 7.18 -0.65 12.73
CA SER A 44 8.64 -0.52 12.89
C SER A 44 9.31 -1.84 13.25
N HIS A 45 8.63 -2.72 13.98
CA HIS A 45 9.14 -4.07 14.25
C HIS A 45 9.17 -4.90 12.97
N ALA A 46 8.08 -4.83 12.18
CA ALA A 46 7.98 -5.50 10.88
C ALA A 46 9.00 -4.97 9.85
N LEU A 47 9.45 -3.73 10.01
CA LEU A 47 10.49 -3.09 9.19
C LEU A 47 11.83 -2.99 9.93
N SER A 48 12.06 -3.83 10.94
CA SER A 48 13.34 -3.89 11.63
C SER A 48 14.44 -4.44 10.71
N GLU A 49 15.70 -4.16 11.01
CA GLU A 49 16.82 -4.66 10.20
C GLU A 49 16.82 -6.20 10.09
N ALA A 50 16.46 -6.89 11.19
CA ALA A 50 16.31 -8.33 11.20
C ALA A 50 15.20 -8.81 10.24
N SER A 51 14.04 -8.14 10.25
CA SER A 51 12.94 -8.42 9.32
C SER A 51 13.35 -8.13 7.87
N ILE A 52 14.01 -7.00 7.62
CA ILE A 52 14.48 -6.64 6.28
C ILE A 52 15.46 -7.68 5.74
N ARG A 53 16.40 -8.19 6.56
CA ARG A 53 17.28 -9.29 6.15
C ARG A 53 16.51 -10.56 5.80
N SER A 54 15.44 -10.87 6.54
CA SER A 54 14.59 -12.02 6.21
C SER A 54 13.87 -11.86 4.86
N TYR A 55 13.64 -10.62 4.42
CA TYR A 55 12.97 -10.30 3.16
C TYR A 55 13.91 -10.26 1.96
N GLU A 56 15.22 -10.23 2.18
CA GLU A 56 16.23 -10.04 1.13
C GLU A 56 16.10 -11.09 0.02
N VAL A 57 15.97 -12.36 0.39
CA VAL A 57 15.83 -13.47 -0.57
C VAL A 57 14.59 -13.27 -1.46
N THR A 58 13.45 -12.93 -0.86
CA THR A 58 12.20 -12.69 -1.60
C THR A 58 12.31 -11.48 -2.53
N ILE A 59 12.92 -10.39 -2.06
CA ILE A 59 13.10 -9.17 -2.85
C ILE A 59 14.01 -9.45 -4.05
N LEU A 60 15.13 -10.15 -3.84
CA LEU A 60 16.06 -10.52 -4.90
C LEU A 60 15.39 -11.40 -5.96
N ASP A 61 14.60 -12.39 -5.55
CA ASP A 61 13.84 -13.26 -6.47
C ASP A 61 12.90 -12.44 -7.37
N LYS A 62 12.15 -11.49 -6.80
CA LYS A 62 11.25 -10.62 -7.58
C LYS A 62 12.02 -9.66 -8.49
N ILE A 63 13.16 -9.15 -8.06
CA ILE A 63 14.02 -8.30 -8.90
C ILE A 63 14.59 -9.10 -10.08
N GLN A 64 15.06 -10.33 -9.85
CA GLN A 64 15.55 -11.20 -10.92
C GLN A 64 14.44 -11.51 -11.93
N LEU A 65 13.24 -11.83 -11.44
CA LEU A 65 12.06 -12.05 -12.28
C LEU A 65 11.71 -10.79 -13.08
N PHE A 66 11.76 -9.61 -12.46
CA PHE A 66 11.55 -8.33 -13.12
C PHE A 66 12.57 -8.08 -14.24
N CYS A 67 13.86 -8.29 -13.99
CA CYS A 67 14.91 -8.16 -15.01
C CYS A 67 14.69 -9.13 -16.16
N LYS A 68 14.38 -10.40 -15.87
CA LYS A 68 14.06 -11.41 -16.87
C LYS A 68 12.88 -10.97 -17.73
N GLN A 69 11.79 -10.56 -17.10
CA GLN A 69 10.58 -10.15 -17.79
C GLN A 69 10.74 -8.83 -18.53
N LEU A 70 11.64 -7.93 -18.12
CA LEU A 70 12.00 -6.73 -18.90
C LEU A 70 12.81 -7.07 -20.15
N SER A 71 13.73 -8.02 -20.07
CA SER A 71 14.58 -8.42 -21.20
C SER A 71 13.81 -9.16 -22.31
N ASP A 72 12.69 -9.80 -21.98
CA ASP A 72 11.87 -10.53 -22.94
C ASP A 72 10.90 -9.60 -23.69
N ALA A 73 11.16 -9.35 -24.98
CA ALA A 73 10.32 -8.47 -25.80
C ALA A 73 8.89 -8.97 -26.03
N SER A 74 8.61 -10.26 -25.77
CA SER A 74 7.28 -10.85 -25.92
C SER A 74 6.37 -10.57 -24.71
N THR A 75 6.94 -10.28 -23.54
CA THR A 75 6.17 -10.07 -22.31
C THR A 75 5.32 -8.81 -22.39
N PHE A 76 4.00 -8.98 -22.26
CA PHE A 76 2.98 -7.93 -22.31
C PHE A 76 2.96 -7.08 -23.59
N GLY A 77 3.35 -7.67 -24.72
CA GLY A 77 2.90 -7.22 -26.04
C GLY A 77 3.71 -6.08 -26.69
N GLY A 78 5.00 -5.91 -26.38
CA GLY A 78 5.85 -5.10 -27.25
C GLY A 78 7.24 -4.72 -26.72
N PRO A 79 8.09 -4.16 -27.61
CA PRO A 79 9.47 -3.78 -27.29
C PRO A 79 9.56 -2.57 -26.33
N TYR A 80 8.51 -1.76 -26.25
CA TYR A 80 8.48 -0.57 -25.40
C TYR A 80 7.73 -0.82 -24.10
N LYS A 81 8.46 -0.76 -22.99
CA LYS A 81 7.93 -1.04 -21.66
C LYS A 81 7.81 0.24 -20.84
N ASN A 82 6.59 0.53 -20.36
CA ASN A 82 6.37 1.64 -19.43
C ASN A 82 6.98 1.30 -18.08
N MET A 83 8.20 1.77 -17.83
CA MET A 83 8.93 1.48 -16.60
C MET A 83 8.14 1.85 -15.34
N SER A 84 7.35 2.94 -15.34
CA SER A 84 6.54 3.31 -14.16
C SER A 84 5.51 2.23 -13.81
N ARG A 85 4.92 1.61 -14.83
CA ARG A 85 3.95 0.52 -14.68
C ARG A 85 4.63 -0.76 -14.21
N TRP A 86 5.77 -1.10 -14.81
CA TRP A 86 6.59 -2.24 -14.46
C TRP A 86 7.13 -2.18 -13.02
N PHE A 87 7.62 -1.01 -12.57
CA PHE A 87 8.01 -0.82 -11.17
C PHE A 87 6.83 -0.94 -10.21
N SER A 88 5.64 -0.51 -10.64
CA SER A 88 4.43 -0.71 -9.85
C SER A 88 4.10 -2.20 -9.72
N TYR A 89 4.24 -3.01 -10.78
CA TYR A 89 4.09 -4.48 -10.70
C TYR A 89 5.10 -5.12 -9.75
N LEU A 90 6.39 -4.81 -9.90
CA LEU A 90 7.45 -5.31 -9.01
C LEU A 90 7.14 -5.00 -7.55
N THR A 91 6.71 -3.77 -7.30
CA THR A 91 6.38 -3.31 -5.95
C THR A 91 5.19 -4.05 -5.35
N TYR A 92 4.14 -4.28 -6.14
CA TYR A 92 2.98 -5.03 -5.65
C TYR A 92 3.30 -6.50 -5.40
N ASP A 93 4.11 -7.12 -6.26
CA ASP A 93 4.54 -8.51 -6.05
C ASP A 93 5.43 -8.64 -4.80
N ILE A 94 6.35 -7.68 -4.56
CA ILE A 94 7.15 -7.65 -3.33
C ILE A 94 6.25 -7.42 -2.13
N MET A 95 5.46 -6.34 -2.12
CA MET A 95 4.63 -6.02 -0.96
C MET A 95 3.60 -7.09 -0.66
N GLY A 96 2.93 -7.65 -1.67
CA GLY A 96 1.99 -8.77 -1.50
C GLY A 96 2.65 -9.96 -0.82
N GLN A 97 3.89 -10.27 -1.19
CA GLN A 97 4.63 -11.36 -0.58
C GLN A 97 5.17 -11.02 0.81
N LEU A 98 5.54 -9.77 1.09
CA LEU A 98 5.96 -9.35 2.43
C LEU A 98 4.79 -9.21 3.41
N THR A 99 3.63 -8.81 2.92
CA THR A 99 2.47 -8.49 3.77
C THR A 99 1.56 -9.68 3.93
N PHE A 100 1.19 -10.38 2.86
CA PHE A 100 0.23 -11.49 2.90
C PHE A 100 0.86 -12.83 2.55
N SER A 101 2.19 -12.89 2.34
CA SER A 101 2.88 -14.07 1.80
C SER A 101 2.28 -14.60 0.51
N GLN A 102 1.71 -13.69 -0.30
CA GLN A 102 1.04 -14.05 -1.55
C GLN A 102 1.69 -13.32 -2.72
N SER A 103 2.08 -14.09 -3.74
CA SER A 103 2.50 -13.52 -5.02
C SER A 103 1.26 -13.23 -5.86
N TYR A 104 1.13 -12.00 -6.34
CA TYR A 104 0.08 -11.64 -7.31
C TYR A 104 0.50 -11.89 -8.75
N ASP A 105 1.76 -12.28 -8.95
CA ASP A 105 2.36 -12.61 -10.24
C ASP A 105 2.17 -11.50 -11.28
N MET A 106 2.11 -10.23 -10.87
CA MET A 106 1.90 -9.11 -11.78
C MET A 106 3.05 -8.93 -12.77
N LEU A 107 4.23 -9.46 -12.47
CA LEU A 107 5.37 -9.47 -13.40
C LEU A 107 5.23 -10.47 -14.55
N THR A 108 4.37 -11.49 -14.42
CA THR A 108 4.26 -12.59 -15.39
C THR A 108 2.87 -12.75 -15.98
N LYS A 109 1.83 -12.32 -15.25
CA LYS A 109 0.42 -12.39 -15.64
C LYS A 109 -0.23 -11.02 -15.50
N ASP A 110 -1.25 -10.77 -16.31
CA ASP A 110 -2.05 -9.54 -16.29
C ASP A 110 -3.32 -9.65 -15.43
N ASP A 111 -3.61 -10.83 -14.87
CA ASP A 111 -4.79 -11.13 -14.04
C ASP A 111 -5.05 -10.11 -12.93
N HIS A 112 -4.00 -9.56 -12.32
CA HIS A 112 -4.12 -8.57 -11.24
C HIS A 112 -3.84 -7.13 -11.67
N HIS A 113 -3.52 -6.87 -12.94
CA HIS A 113 -3.17 -5.51 -13.41
C HIS A 113 -4.33 -4.52 -13.25
N PHE A 114 -5.58 -5.00 -13.20
CA PHE A 114 -6.77 -4.18 -12.95
C PHE A 114 -6.71 -3.41 -11.62
N ILE A 115 -5.88 -3.83 -10.67
CA ILE A 115 -5.78 -3.12 -9.39
C ILE A 115 -5.03 -1.81 -9.49
N GLN A 116 -4.13 -1.64 -10.47
CA GLN A 116 -3.39 -0.38 -10.63
C GLN A 116 -4.31 0.84 -10.79
N PRO A 117 -5.25 0.86 -11.75
CA PRO A 117 -6.16 2.00 -11.90
C PRO A 117 -7.06 2.17 -10.66
N LEU A 118 -7.41 1.09 -9.96
CA LEU A 118 -8.16 1.17 -8.71
C LEU A 118 -7.37 1.88 -7.61
N ILE A 119 -6.07 1.60 -7.49
CA ILE A 119 -5.19 2.27 -6.52
C ILE A 119 -4.96 3.72 -6.92
N ASP A 120 -4.80 4.02 -8.21
CA ASP A 120 -4.70 5.39 -8.71
C ASP A 120 -5.93 6.22 -8.33
N SER A 121 -7.11 5.68 -8.62
CA SER A 121 -8.41 6.27 -8.28
C SER A 121 -8.56 6.45 -6.78
N TYR A 122 -8.20 5.42 -6.01
CA TYR A 122 -8.21 5.49 -4.56
C TYR A 122 -7.28 6.58 -4.03
N GLN A 123 -6.02 6.62 -4.44
CA GLN A 123 -5.08 7.66 -4.00
C GLN A 123 -5.55 9.07 -4.38
N HIS A 124 -6.08 9.25 -5.59
CA HIS A 124 -6.62 10.54 -6.04
C HIS A 124 -7.84 10.96 -5.21
N SER A 125 -8.74 10.04 -4.88
CA SER A 125 -9.90 10.33 -4.05
C SER A 125 -9.52 10.82 -2.64
N GLN A 126 -8.36 10.38 -2.14
CA GLN A 126 -7.86 10.71 -0.80
C GLN A 126 -7.09 12.02 -0.75
N LEU A 127 -6.66 12.57 -1.89
CA LEU A 127 -6.03 13.90 -1.98
C LEU A 127 -7.03 15.04 -1.77
N GLY A 128 -8.30 14.73 -1.56
CA GLY A 128 -9.37 15.69 -1.38
C GLY A 128 -9.85 16.18 -2.74
N THR A 129 -11.15 16.12 -2.96
CA THR A 129 -11.81 16.88 -4.02
C THR A 129 -11.38 18.33 -3.83
N GLU A 130 -10.55 18.84 -4.73
CA GLU A 130 -10.22 20.28 -4.79
C GLU A 130 -11.54 21.04 -4.61
N PRO A 131 -11.67 21.98 -3.65
CA PRO A 131 -12.94 22.63 -3.36
C PRO A 131 -13.57 23.32 -4.58
N LYS A 132 -12.75 23.59 -5.62
CA LYS A 132 -13.20 24.10 -6.92
C LYS A 132 -14.01 23.09 -7.74
N LEU A 133 -13.81 21.78 -7.59
CA LEU A 133 -14.57 20.75 -8.32
C LEU A 133 -16.03 20.69 -7.87
N ASP A 134 -16.29 21.00 -6.60
CA ASP A 134 -17.64 21.07 -6.03
C ASP A 134 -18.43 22.27 -6.60
N GLN A 135 -17.72 23.37 -6.91
CA GLN A 135 -18.32 24.58 -7.49
C GLN A 135 -18.87 24.38 -8.91
N TRP A 136 -18.39 23.37 -9.64
CA TRP A 136 -18.76 23.14 -11.05
C TRP A 136 -19.91 22.15 -11.23
N GLY A 137 -20.48 21.59 -10.15
CA GLY A 137 -21.62 20.68 -10.21
C GLY A 137 -21.37 19.34 -10.93
N LEU A 138 -20.16 19.11 -11.46
CA LEU A 138 -19.71 17.85 -12.06
C LEU A 138 -19.25 16.82 -11.03
N ALA A 139 -19.13 17.25 -9.77
CA ALA A 139 -18.74 16.41 -8.65
C ALA A 139 -19.56 15.10 -8.55
N PRO A 140 -20.90 15.06 -8.67
CA PRO A 140 -21.66 13.85 -8.40
C PRO A 140 -21.35 12.69 -9.36
N LEU A 141 -21.20 12.96 -10.66
CA LEU A 141 -20.96 11.91 -11.66
C LEU A 141 -19.53 11.34 -11.54
N LEU A 142 -18.54 12.22 -11.39
CA LEU A 142 -17.15 11.82 -11.14
C LEU A 142 -17.01 11.09 -9.79
N LEU A 143 -17.70 11.57 -8.75
CA LEU A 143 -17.70 10.94 -7.43
C LEU A 143 -18.35 9.56 -7.47
N LEU A 144 -19.45 9.34 -8.19
CA LEU A 144 -20.08 8.02 -8.30
C LEU A 144 -19.12 6.97 -8.88
N ARG A 145 -18.39 7.31 -9.95
CA ARG A 145 -17.40 6.42 -10.54
C ARG A 145 -16.24 6.14 -9.58
N ILE A 146 -15.68 7.18 -8.97
CA ILE A 146 -14.58 7.07 -8.00
C ILE A 146 -15.03 6.22 -6.79
N MET A 147 -16.26 6.42 -6.29
CA MET A 147 -16.82 5.64 -5.18
C MET A 147 -16.99 4.17 -5.56
N ALA A 148 -17.44 3.87 -6.79
CA ALA A 148 -17.56 2.50 -7.27
C ALA A 148 -16.18 1.81 -7.39
N GLU A 149 -15.18 2.50 -7.94
CA GLU A 149 -13.80 2.02 -8.03
C GLU A 149 -13.19 1.81 -6.63
N ASN A 150 -13.38 2.77 -5.71
CA ASN A 150 -12.98 2.65 -4.31
C ASN A 150 -13.62 1.45 -3.61
N LYS A 151 -14.89 1.17 -3.89
CA LYS A 151 -15.59 0.01 -3.34
C LYS A 151 -15.03 -1.31 -3.87
N LYS A 152 -14.68 -1.38 -5.17
CA LYS A 152 -13.99 -2.53 -5.76
C LYS A 152 -12.62 -2.75 -5.12
N PHE A 153 -11.84 -1.68 -4.97
CA PHE A 153 -10.53 -1.73 -4.32
C PHE A 153 -10.64 -2.22 -2.87
N ARG A 154 -11.56 -1.66 -2.08
CA ARG A 154 -11.77 -2.11 -0.71
C ARG A 154 -12.17 -3.56 -0.60
N ARG A 155 -13.10 -4.03 -1.45
CA ARG A 155 -13.47 -5.45 -1.47
C ARG A 155 -12.28 -6.34 -1.74
N TYR A 156 -11.44 -5.99 -2.71
CA TYR A 156 -10.21 -6.71 -2.98
C TYR A 156 -9.31 -6.77 -1.72
N VAL A 157 -9.10 -5.65 -1.02
CA VAL A 157 -8.30 -5.65 0.21
C VAL A 157 -8.94 -6.49 1.31
N ASP A 158 -10.25 -6.37 1.52
CA ASP A 158 -11.00 -7.14 2.51
C ASP A 158 -10.91 -8.64 2.22
N ASP A 159 -10.96 -9.05 0.96
CA ASP A 159 -10.81 -10.44 0.53
C ASP A 159 -9.41 -10.99 0.88
N GLN A 160 -8.35 -10.21 0.65
CA GLN A 160 -6.99 -10.61 1.03
C GLN A 160 -6.82 -10.72 2.54
N VAL A 161 -7.39 -9.78 3.30
CA VAL A 161 -7.35 -9.80 4.76
C VAL A 161 -8.12 -11.01 5.30
N ASN A 162 -9.31 -11.28 4.77
CA ASN A 162 -10.09 -12.46 5.14
C ASN A 162 -9.35 -13.76 4.83
N HIS A 163 -8.74 -13.86 3.65
CA HIS A 163 -7.94 -15.02 3.28
C HIS A 163 -6.77 -15.22 4.26
N ARG A 164 -6.04 -14.15 4.58
CA ARG A 164 -4.90 -14.22 5.50
C ARG A 164 -5.32 -14.58 6.93
N ILE A 165 -6.45 -14.07 7.42
CA ILE A 165 -7.03 -14.43 8.71
C ILE A 165 -7.45 -15.91 8.73
N ALA A 166 -8.04 -16.40 7.64
CA ALA A 166 -8.43 -17.80 7.52
C ALA A 166 -7.21 -18.75 7.59
N LEU A 167 -6.10 -18.39 6.92
CA LEU A 167 -4.84 -19.13 7.01
C LEU A 167 -4.26 -19.15 8.43
N GLU A 168 -4.32 -18.02 9.14
CA GLU A 168 -3.86 -17.96 10.54
C GLU A 168 -4.71 -18.88 11.44
N LYS A 169 -6.03 -18.85 11.28
CA LYS A 169 -6.95 -19.72 12.03
C LYS A 169 -6.74 -21.21 11.73
N ALA A 170 -6.30 -21.54 10.52
CA ALA A 170 -5.95 -22.91 10.13
C ALA A 170 -4.58 -23.36 10.65
N GLY A 171 -3.83 -22.50 11.35
CA GLY A 171 -2.46 -22.80 11.81
C GLY A 171 -1.42 -22.81 10.70
N GLN A 172 -1.77 -22.35 9.50
CA GLN A 172 -0.91 -22.29 8.31
C GLN A 172 -0.42 -20.86 8.04
N GLY A 173 -0.48 -20.00 9.05
CA GLY A 173 -0.12 -18.58 8.96
C GLY A 173 1.38 -18.36 8.74
N PRO A 174 1.80 -17.87 7.56
CA PRO A 174 3.21 -17.63 7.27
C PRO A 174 3.77 -16.44 8.08
N PRO A 175 5.10 -16.40 8.32
CA PRO A 175 5.74 -15.32 9.08
C PRO A 175 5.88 -14.04 8.26
N ASP A 176 4.77 -13.35 8.02
CA ASP A 176 4.71 -12.07 7.31
C ASP A 176 4.45 -10.87 8.24
N ILE A 177 4.49 -9.68 7.65
CA ILE A 177 4.15 -8.43 8.35
C ILE A 177 2.73 -8.51 8.96
N PHE A 178 1.80 -9.18 8.27
CA PHE A 178 0.42 -9.27 8.75
C PHE A 178 0.26 -10.21 9.94
N LYS A 179 1.10 -11.23 10.09
CA LYS A 179 1.20 -12.02 11.33
C LYS A 179 1.49 -11.15 12.54
N LEU A 180 2.44 -10.22 12.43
CA LEU A 180 2.76 -9.27 13.51
C LEU A 180 1.57 -8.36 13.85
N LEU A 181 0.74 -8.01 12.85
CA LEU A 181 -0.48 -7.24 13.08
C LEU A 181 -1.55 -8.10 13.80
N LEU A 182 -1.70 -9.36 13.42
CA LEU A 182 -2.67 -10.29 14.01
C LEU A 182 -2.32 -10.68 15.45
N GLU A 183 -1.04 -10.92 15.73
CA GLU A 183 -0.54 -11.31 17.06
C GLU A 183 -0.44 -10.13 18.03
N HIS A 184 -0.43 -8.90 17.53
CA HIS A 184 -0.32 -7.72 18.38
C HIS A 184 -1.55 -7.57 19.27
N LYS A 185 -1.30 -7.56 20.58
CA LYS A 185 -2.27 -7.15 21.60
C LYS A 185 -1.86 -5.80 22.16
N ASP A 186 -2.84 -4.91 22.30
CA ASP A 186 -2.62 -3.62 22.96
C ASP A 186 -2.15 -3.86 24.40
N LYS A 187 -1.13 -3.11 24.83
CA LYS A 187 -0.58 -3.25 26.18
C LYS A 187 -1.54 -2.72 27.25
N GLU A 188 -2.40 -1.77 26.91
CA GLU A 188 -3.33 -1.15 27.86
C GLU A 188 -4.65 -1.90 27.93
N THR A 189 -5.21 -2.32 26.80
CA THR A 189 -6.53 -2.99 26.76
C THR A 189 -6.44 -4.50 26.66
N GLY A 190 -5.29 -5.06 26.23
CA GLY A 190 -5.14 -6.49 25.93
C GLY A 190 -5.87 -6.93 24.66
N GLU A 191 -6.55 -6.01 23.96
CA GLU A 191 -7.34 -6.30 22.77
C GLU A 191 -6.46 -6.43 21.53
N SER A 192 -6.85 -7.34 20.63
CA SER A 192 -6.27 -7.44 19.29
C SER A 192 -6.91 -6.45 18.33
N MET A 193 -6.23 -6.14 17.23
CA MET A 193 -6.78 -5.26 16.21
C MET A 193 -8.03 -5.89 15.57
N GLY A 194 -9.12 -5.13 15.52
CA GLY A 194 -10.34 -5.55 14.83
C GLY A 194 -10.16 -5.61 13.31
N PHE A 195 -11.06 -6.32 12.62
CA PHE A 195 -11.00 -6.50 11.17
C PHE A 195 -10.89 -5.17 10.39
N LYS A 196 -11.68 -4.17 10.77
CA LYS A 196 -11.66 -2.85 10.12
C LYS A 196 -10.28 -2.19 10.23
N GLU A 197 -9.66 -2.30 11.40
CA GLU A 197 -8.33 -1.73 11.63
C GLU A 197 -7.26 -2.46 10.82
N LEU A 198 -7.33 -3.79 10.77
CA LEU A 198 -6.45 -4.62 9.96
C LEU A 198 -6.60 -4.32 8.45
N SER A 199 -7.84 -4.17 7.96
CA SER A 199 -8.12 -3.80 6.57
C SER A 199 -7.60 -2.40 6.23
N ASP A 200 -7.79 -1.43 7.14
CA ASP A 200 -7.29 -0.07 6.94
C ASP A 200 -5.75 -0.02 6.92
N GLU A 201 -5.04 -0.85 7.70
CA GLU A 201 -3.58 -1.01 7.63
C GLU A 201 -3.12 -1.73 6.36
N ALA A 202 -3.83 -2.78 5.94
CA ALA A 202 -3.58 -3.49 4.68
C ALA A 202 -3.61 -2.54 3.47
N VAL A 203 -4.59 -1.62 3.43
CA VAL A 203 -4.65 -0.57 2.41
C VAL A 203 -3.36 0.25 2.38
N VAL A 204 -2.84 0.65 3.55
CA VAL A 204 -1.61 1.43 3.62
C VAL A 204 -0.42 0.60 3.14
N LEU A 205 -0.31 -0.65 3.55
CA LEU A 205 0.81 -1.51 3.16
C LEU A 205 0.86 -1.75 1.64
N ILE A 206 -0.30 -2.04 1.02
CA ILE A 206 -0.41 -2.21 -0.44
C ILE A 206 -0.03 -0.91 -1.17
N ILE A 207 -0.52 0.24 -0.69
CA ILE A 207 -0.27 1.54 -1.34
C ILE A 207 1.15 2.05 -1.08
N ALA A 208 1.69 1.82 0.11
CA ALA A 208 2.97 2.38 0.57
C ALA A 208 4.12 1.89 -0.29
N GLY A 209 4.11 0.62 -0.71
CA GLY A 209 5.13 0.09 -1.61
C GLY A 209 5.36 1.00 -2.81
N ARG A 210 4.27 1.48 -3.44
CA ARG A 210 4.36 2.27 -4.68
C ARG A 210 5.11 3.59 -4.50
N ARG A 211 5.03 4.19 -3.31
CA ARG A 211 5.75 5.43 -2.99
C ARG A 211 7.24 5.23 -2.76
N PHE A 212 7.71 4.04 -2.38
CA PHE A 212 9.14 3.80 -2.15
C PHE A 212 9.94 3.72 -3.46
N PHE A 213 9.38 3.11 -4.51
CA PHE A 213 10.14 2.86 -5.75
C PHE A 213 9.92 3.89 -6.86
N SER A 214 8.79 4.59 -6.88
CA SER A 214 8.50 5.59 -7.92
C SER A 214 9.50 6.76 -7.98
N PRO A 215 9.97 7.34 -6.85
CA PRO A 215 10.97 8.41 -6.89
C PRO A 215 12.36 7.93 -7.34
N CYS A 216 12.76 6.71 -7.00
CA CYS A 216 14.09 6.17 -7.31
C CYS A 216 14.35 6.11 -8.83
N VAL A 217 13.31 5.96 -9.63
CA VAL A 217 13.43 5.80 -11.09
C VAL A 217 13.51 7.14 -11.82
N ASN A 218 12.79 8.16 -11.33
CA ASN A 218 12.89 9.50 -11.88
C ASN A 218 14.25 10.16 -11.55
N GLY A 219 14.88 9.76 -10.44
CA GLY A 219 16.28 10.11 -10.13
C GLY A 219 17.27 9.46 -11.11
N SER A 220 17.13 8.16 -11.38
CA SER A 220 18.07 7.44 -12.26
C SER A 220 18.02 7.85 -13.73
N LYS A 221 16.88 8.37 -14.22
CA LYS A 221 16.79 8.97 -15.56
C LYS A 221 17.47 10.34 -15.67
N ARG A 222 17.66 11.07 -14.56
CA ARG A 222 18.37 12.36 -14.57
C ARG A 222 19.88 12.21 -14.54
N PHE A 223 20.42 11.08 -14.07
CA PHE A 223 21.86 10.85 -14.04
C PHE A 223 22.44 10.26 -15.34
N THR A 224 21.61 9.74 -16.25
CA THR A 224 22.06 9.11 -17.50
C THR A 224 22.04 10.03 -18.73
N LEU A 225 21.75 11.32 -18.57
CA LEU A 225 21.70 12.29 -19.68
C LEU A 225 22.83 13.34 -19.68
N ASN A 226 23.83 13.24 -18.80
CA ASN A 226 24.96 14.19 -18.75
C ASN A 226 26.32 13.50 -18.96
N SER A 227 26.35 12.39 -19.69
CA SER A 227 27.58 11.69 -20.05
C SER A 227 27.63 11.39 -21.55
N GLN A 228 27.57 12.43 -22.39
CA GLN A 228 28.15 12.50 -23.73
C GLN A 228 28.51 13.95 -24.05
#